data_AF-A0A660NC97-F1
#
_entry.id   AF-A0A660NC97-F1
#
_cell.length_a   1.000
_cell.length_b   1.000
_cell.length_c   1.000
_cell.angle_alpha   90.00
_cell.angle_beta   90.00
_cell.angle_gamma   90.00
#
_symmetry.space_group_name_H-M   'P 1'
#
loop_
_entity.id
_entity.type
_entity.pdbx_description
1 polymer ?
#
loop_
_entity_poly.entity_id
_entity_poly.type
_entity_poly.pdbx_seq_one_letter_code
_entity_poly.pdbx_strand_id
1 'polypeptide(L)' 'MSKLSHLDVLEAEAIYIIREVAAECENPVMLYSIGKDSSVMLHLALKAF' A
#
# COMPACT_ATOMS: atom_id res chain seq x y z
N MET A 1 -10.84 19.28 12.98
CA MET A 1 -10.19 18.20 12.21
C MET A 1 -9.11 17.60 13.10
N SER A 2 -9.18 16.30 13.42
CA SER A 2 -8.08 15.65 14.16
C SER A 2 -6.83 15.65 13.27
N LYS A 3 -5.68 15.94 13.85
CA LYS A 3 -4.40 15.83 13.15
C LYS A 3 -4.21 14.37 12.74
N LEU A 4 -3.78 14.13 11.50
CA LEU A 4 -3.42 12.79 11.04
C LEU A 4 -2.34 12.20 11.97
N SER A 5 -2.50 10.94 12.33
CA SER A 5 -1.44 10.20 13.02
C SER A 5 -0.30 9.90 12.06
N HIS A 6 0.85 9.53 12.61
CA HIS A 6 1.99 9.10 11.79
C HIS A 6 1.63 7.90 10.89
N LEU A 7 0.84 6.94 11.41
CA LEU A 7 0.42 5.77 10.64
C LEU A 7 -0.59 6.13 9.55
N ASP A 8 -1.48 7.10 9.78
CA ASP A 8 -2.41 7.57 8.74
C ASP A 8 -1.66 8.17 7.55
N VAL A 9 -0.57 8.92 7.82
CA VAL A 9 0.28 9.50 6.78
C VAL A 9 1.00 8.41 5.99
N LEU A 10 1.62 7.44 6.68
CA LEU A 10 2.33 6.32 6.02
C LEU A 10 1.39 5.43 5.21
N GLU A 11 0.19 5.18 5.72
CA GLU A 11 -0.82 4.41 5.00
C GLU A 11 -1.27 5.11 3.71
N ALA A 12 -1.54 6.42 3.78
CA ALA A 12 -1.92 7.20 2.61
C ALA A 12 -0.79 7.23 1.55
N GLU A 13 0.46 7.40 1.97
CA GLU A 13 1.63 7.38 1.09
C GLU A 13 1.82 6.01 0.43
N ALA A 14 1.70 4.92 1.19
CA ALA A 14 1.84 3.57 0.63
C ALA A 14 0.72 3.23 -0.36
N ILE A 15 -0.53 3.61 -0.06
CA ILE A 15 -1.66 3.43 -0.98
C ILE A 15 -1.45 4.23 -2.27
N TYR A 16 -0.95 5.47 -2.16
CA TYR A 16 -0.61 6.29 -3.32
C TYR A 16 0.41 5.57 -4.22
N ILE A 17 1.52 5.08 -3.65
CA ILE A 17 2.55 4.35 -4.41
C ILE A 17 1.99 3.09 -5.08
N ILE A 18 1.17 2.30 -4.39
CA ILE A 18 0.55 1.09 -4.96
C ILE A 18 -0.32 1.43 -6.18
N ARG A 19 -1.06 2.55 -6.11
CA ARG A 19 -1.92 3.01 -7.23
C ARG A 19 -1.11 3.52 -8.41
N GLU A 20 -0.02 4.24 -8.18
CA GLU A 20 0.86 4.70 -9.27
C GLU A 20 1.48 3.50 -10.01
N VAL A 21 1.97 2.49 -9.27
CA VAL A 21 2.49 1.27 -9.90
C VAL A 21 1.40 0.56 -10.71
N ALA A 22 0.17 0.48 -10.20
CA ALA A 22 -0.94 -0.10 -10.94
C ALA A 22 -1.37 0.71 -12.17
N ALA A 23 -1.12 2.02 -12.18
CA ALA A 23 -1.44 2.91 -13.31
C ALA A 23 -0.34 2.90 -14.39
N GLU A 24 0.94 2.78 -13.98
CA GLU A 24 2.08 2.91 -14.89
C GLU A 24 2.61 1.57 -15.43
N CYS A 25 2.38 0.45 -14.73
CA CYS A 25 2.88 -0.86 -15.12
C CYS A 25 1.80 -1.72 -15.79
N GLU A 26 2.14 -2.40 -16.89
CA GLU A 26 1.19 -3.28 -17.60
C GLU A 26 0.83 -4.56 -16.82
N ASN A 27 1.80 -5.15 -16.11
CA ASN A 27 1.64 -6.42 -15.38
C ASN A 27 2.30 -6.37 -13.99
N PRO A 28 1.81 -5.53 -13.06
CA PRO A 28 2.37 -5.42 -11.72
C PRO A 28 2.09 -6.69 -10.90
N VAL A 29 3.06 -7.09 -10.09
CA VAL A 29 2.93 -8.21 -9.15
C VAL A 29 3.42 -7.81 -7.77
N MET A 30 2.82 -8.39 -6.73
CA MET A 30 3.31 -8.26 -5.36
C MET A 30 4.03 -9.55 -4.96
N LEU A 31 5.29 -9.42 -4.53
CA LEU A 31 6.04 -10.54 -3.97
C LEU A 31 5.59 -10.79 -2.53
N TYR A 32 4.85 -11.88 -2.31
CA TYR A 32 4.32 -12.25 -1.01
C TYR A 32 5.16 -13.35 -0.35
N SER A 33 5.80 -13.04 0.77
CA SER A 33 6.72 -13.95 1.47
C SER A 33 6.12 -14.61 2.71
N ILE A 34 4.82 -14.38 3.00
CA ILE A 34 4.13 -14.85 4.22
C ILE A 34 4.75 -14.22 5.50
N GLY A 35 5.63 -13.22 5.36
CA GLY A 35 6.19 -12.45 6.47
C GLY A 35 5.33 -11.25 6.84
N LYS A 36 5.53 -10.73 8.06
CA LYS A 36 4.76 -9.59 8.61
C LYS A 36 4.71 -8.37 7.67
N ASP A 37 5.82 -8.07 7.01
CA ASP A 37 5.93 -6.88 6.16
C ASP A 37 5.11 -7.08 4.86
N SER A 38 5.23 -8.27 4.25
CA SER A 38 4.43 -8.62 3.07
C SER A 38 2.93 -8.75 3.38
N SER A 39 2.57 -9.11 4.61
CA SER A 39 1.17 -9.11 5.06
C SER A 39 0.62 -7.68 5.22
N VAL A 40 1.42 -6.74 5.73
CA VAL A 40 1.05 -5.31 5.77
C VAL A 40 0.91 -4.75 4.35
N MET A 41 1.83 -5.06 3.44
CA MET A 41 1.70 -4.66 2.05
C MET A 41 0.44 -5.22 1.39
N LEU A 42 0.10 -6.49 1.62
CA LEU A 42 -1.15 -7.09 1.13
C LEU A 42 -2.37 -6.34 1.68
N HIS A 43 -2.39 -6.02 2.97
CA HIS A 43 -3.46 -5.24 3.57
C HIS A 43 -3.59 -3.83 2.94
N LEU A 44 -2.46 -3.15 2.69
CA LEU A 44 -2.45 -1.85 2.03
C LEU A 44 -2.94 -1.94 0.58
N ALA A 45 -2.56 -2.99 -0.16
CA ALA A 45 -3.06 -3.23 -1.51
C ALA A 45 -4.58 -3.48 -1.51
N LEU A 46 -5.12 -4.22 -0.54
CA LEU A 46 -6.56 -4.38 -0.38
C LEU A 46 -7.30 -3.08 -0.04
N LYS A 47 -6.61 -2.09 0.56
CA LYS A 47 -7.18 -0.75 0.82
C LYS A 47 -7.04 0.20 -0.38
N ALA A 48 -6.10 -0.08 -1.27
CA ALA A 48 -5.86 0.73 -2.46
C ALA A 48 -6.96 0.57 -3.52
N PHE A 49 -7.77 -0.51 -3.49
CA PHE A 49 -8.80 -0.86 -4.46
C PHE A 49 -10.11 -1.24 -3.78
#